data_AF-A0A535IUW3-F1
#
_entry.id   AF-A0A535IUW3-F1
#
_cell.length_a   1.000
_cell.length_b   1.000
_cell.length_c   1.000
_cell.angle_alpha   90.00
_cell.angle_beta   90.00
_cell.angle_gamma   90.00
#
_symmetry.space_group_name_H-M   'P 1'
#
loop_
_entity.id
_entity.type
_entity.pdbx_description
1 polymer ?
#
loop_
_entity_poly.entity_id
_entity_poly.type
_entity_poly.pdbx_seq_one_letter_code
_entity_poly.pdbx_strand_id
1 'polypeptide(L)'
;MAGVEARLSPATARQMRLILFGAAVIGLLIGVNNVVLHVTTDPLADVHAYYDAGARLNAGAPLYVQAAGTNDPGFYRYPPLLAIAFRPLALLPWPLAAAIWETLLVVAFGLTIRRLG
;
A
#
# COMPACT_ATOMS: atom_id res chain seq x y z
N MET A 1 -8.83 33.53 -32.63
CA MET A 1 -9.69 33.76 -31.45
C MET A 1 -8.76 33.84 -30.24
N ALA A 2 -8.54 35.03 -29.69
CA ALA A 2 -7.65 35.22 -28.55
C ALA A 2 -8.34 34.69 -27.27
N GLY A 3 -7.72 33.71 -26.62
CA GLY A 3 -8.21 33.19 -25.34
C GLY A 3 -8.09 34.28 -24.27
N VAL A 4 -9.21 34.60 -23.61
CA VAL A 4 -9.21 35.48 -22.45
C VAL A 4 -8.53 34.73 -21.30
N GLU A 5 -7.26 35.05 -21.01
CA GLU A 5 -6.62 34.59 -19.79
C GLU A 5 -7.27 35.28 -18.60
N ALA A 6 -8.16 34.57 -17.90
CA ALA A 6 -8.75 35.05 -16.66
C ALA A 6 -7.65 35.16 -15.60
N ARG A 7 -7.21 36.39 -15.30
CA ARG A 7 -6.25 36.68 -14.22
C ARG A 7 -6.99 36.72 -12.88
N LEU A 8 -6.56 35.90 -11.93
CA LEU A 8 -7.06 35.92 -10.56
C LEU A 8 -6.75 37.27 -9.90
N SER A 9 -7.68 37.76 -9.08
CA SER A 9 -7.43 38.95 -8.26
C SER A 9 -6.28 38.67 -7.26
N PRO A 10 -5.51 39.70 -6.83
CA PRO A 10 -4.43 39.51 -5.85
C PRO A 10 -4.90 38.85 -4.54
N ALA A 11 -6.12 39.19 -4.08
CA ALA A 11 -6.72 38.60 -2.89
C ALA A 11 -7.02 37.11 -3.09
N THR A 12 -7.62 36.75 -4.22
CA THR A 12 -7.91 35.35 -4.59
C THR A 12 -6.63 34.53 -4.73
N ALA A 13 -5.60 35.09 -5.39
CA ALA A 13 -4.31 34.42 -5.55
C ALA A 13 -3.62 34.17 -4.19
N ARG A 14 -3.66 35.14 -3.26
CA ARG A 14 -3.13 34.98 -1.90
C ARG A 14 -3.87 33.91 -1.12
N GLN A 15 -5.21 33.89 -1.19
CA GLN A 15 -6.03 32.88 -0.52
C GLN A 15 -5.72 31.48 -1.06
N MET A 16 -5.64 31.30 -2.39
CA MET A 16 -5.26 30.02 -2.99
C MET A 16 -3.88 29.56 -2.55
N ARG A 17 -2.88 30.45 -2.50
CA ARG A 17 -1.54 30.11 -2.00
C ARG A 17 -1.56 29.64 -0.55
N LEU A 18 -2.35 30.29 0.32
CA LEU A 18 -2.48 29.87 1.71
C LEU A 18 -3.15 28.49 1.83
N ILE A 19 -4.19 28.23 1.04
CA ILE A 19 -4.85 26.92 1.01
C ILE A 19 -3.87 25.84 0.53
N LEU A 20 -3.15 26.08 -0.56
CA LEU A 20 -2.17 25.13 -1.09
C LEU A 20 -1.02 24.90 -0.11
N PHE A 21 -0.55 25.95 0.55
CA PHE A 21 0.46 25.83 1.60
C PHE A 21 -0.05 24.98 2.77
N GLY A 22 -1.25 25.26 3.27
CA GLY A 22 -1.88 24.47 4.32
C GLY A 22 -2.05 23.00 3.91
N ALA A 23 -2.50 22.73 2.69
CA ALA A 23 -2.63 21.39 2.14
C ALA A 23 -1.27 20.68 2.03
N ALA A 24 -0.22 21.39 1.60
CA ALA A 24 1.14 20.86 1.52
C ALA A 24 1.70 20.50 2.91
N VAL A 25 1.47 21.36 3.92
CA VAL A 25 1.86 21.07 5.31
C VAL A 25 1.13 19.84 5.84
N ILE A 26 -0.19 19.73 5.64
CA ILE A 26 -0.97 18.55 6.03
C ILE A 26 -0.46 17.29 5.32
N GLY A 27 -0.23 17.38 3.99
CA GLY A 27 0.31 16.28 3.21
C GLY A 27 1.69 15.83 3.70
N LEU A 28 2.56 16.77 4.08
CA LEU A 28 3.86 16.47 4.68
C LEU A 28 3.71 15.74 6.02
N LEU A 29 2.82 16.20 6.90
CA LEU A 29 2.59 15.56 8.20
C LEU A 29 2.08 14.13 8.05
N ILE A 30 1.14 13.90 7.11
CA ILE A 30 0.66 12.56 6.77
C ILE A 30 1.81 11.69 6.24
N GLY A 31 2.63 12.25 5.35
CA GLY A 31 3.80 11.56 4.79
C GLY A 31 4.80 11.14 5.87
N VAL A 32 5.15 12.06 6.78
CA VAL A 32 6.04 11.78 7.92
C VAL A 32 5.45 10.70 8.81
N ASN A 33 4.17 10.79 9.16
CA ASN A 33 3.50 9.76 9.97
C ASN A 33 3.56 8.39 9.29
N ASN A 34 3.34 8.32 7.98
CA ASN A 34 3.43 7.07 7.22
C ASN A 34 4.85 6.51 7.21
N VAL A 35 5.87 7.36 7.06
CA VAL A 35 7.27 6.93 7.16
C VAL A 35 7.56 6.38 8.55
N VAL A 36 7.13 7.08 9.60
CA VAL A 36 7.26 6.61 11.00
C VAL A 36 6.60 5.25 11.18
N LEU A 37 5.37 5.06 10.71
CA LEU A 37 4.69 3.77 10.75
C LEU A 37 5.50 2.70 10.00
N HIS A 38 5.96 2.99 8.78
CA HIS A 38 6.69 2.03 7.96
C HIS A 38 8.05 1.60 8.56
N VAL A 39 8.73 2.49 9.30
CA VAL A 39 10.03 2.16 9.94
C VAL A 39 9.89 1.60 11.36
N THR A 40 8.73 1.80 12.01
CA THR A 40 8.50 1.33 13.39
C THR A 40 7.63 0.07 13.47
N THR A 41 6.92 -0.26 12.39
CA THR A 41 6.12 -1.49 12.27
C THR A 41 6.74 -2.43 11.24
N ASP A 42 6.20 -3.65 11.15
CA ASP A 42 6.59 -4.58 10.10
C ASP A 42 6.24 -4.01 8.71
N PRO A 43 7.24 -3.65 7.87
CA PRO A 43 6.99 -3.10 6.54
C PRO A 43 6.35 -4.12 5.59
N LEU A 44 6.37 -5.41 5.97
CA LEU A 44 5.83 -6.52 5.19
C LEU A 44 4.54 -7.09 5.80
N ALA A 45 3.87 -6.35 6.68
CA ALA A 45 2.68 -6.82 7.38
C ALA A 45 1.59 -7.37 6.44
N ASP A 46 1.35 -6.70 5.31
CA ASP A 46 0.39 -7.17 4.31
C ASP A 46 0.84 -8.50 3.68
N VAL A 47 2.14 -8.62 3.35
CA VAL A 47 2.70 -9.84 2.74
C VAL A 47 2.69 -11.00 3.73
N HIS A 48 2.96 -10.74 5.01
CA HIS A 48 2.80 -11.72 6.09
C HIS A 48 1.37 -12.22 6.17
N ALA A 49 0.37 -11.32 6.15
CA ALA A 49 -1.03 -11.73 6.18
C ALA A 49 -1.40 -12.65 4.99
N TYR A 50 -0.84 -12.39 3.80
CA TYR A 50 -1.05 -13.24 2.62
C TYR A 50 -0.35 -14.60 2.72
N TYR A 51 0.89 -14.58 3.20
CA TYR A 51 1.70 -15.78 3.42
C TYR A 51 1.03 -16.71 4.44
N ASP A 52 0.62 -16.18 5.59
CA ASP A 52 -0.02 -16.95 6.67
C ASP A 52 -1.41 -17.48 6.25
N ALA A 53 -2.12 -16.74 5.41
CA ALA A 53 -3.36 -17.21 4.80
C ALA A 53 -3.13 -18.39 3.85
N GLY A 54 -2.11 -18.31 2.99
CA GLY A 54 -1.69 -19.42 2.13
C GLY A 54 -1.24 -20.64 2.94
N ALA A 55 -0.47 -20.42 4.00
CA ALA A 55 0.03 -21.46 4.89
C ALA A 55 -1.12 -22.18 5.62
N ARG A 56 -2.12 -21.44 6.11
CA ARG A 56 -3.34 -22.03 6.69
C ARG A 56 -4.10 -22.90 5.72
N LEU A 57 -4.31 -22.43 4.48
CA LEU A 57 -4.95 -23.25 3.45
C LEU A 57 -4.15 -24.52 3.13
N ASN A 58 -2.82 -24.44 3.12
CA ASN A 58 -1.96 -25.60 2.93
C ASN A 58 -2.06 -26.60 4.09
N ALA A 59 -2.25 -26.12 5.31
CA ALA A 59 -2.47 -26.93 6.50
C ALA A 59 -3.92 -27.47 6.63
N GLY A 60 -4.83 -27.12 5.72
CA GLY A 60 -6.24 -27.48 5.81
C GLY A 60 -7.01 -26.73 6.92
N ALA A 61 -6.43 -25.65 7.44
CA ALA A 61 -7.05 -24.83 8.48
C ALA A 61 -8.08 -23.83 7.90
N PRO A 62 -9.08 -23.40 8.69
CA PRO A 62 -10.03 -22.39 8.25
C PRO A 62 -9.35 -21.04 7.94
N LEU A 63 -9.69 -20.45 6.79
CA LEU A 63 -9.02 -19.24 6.27
C LEU A 63 -9.25 -17.98 7.11
N TYR A 64 -10.43 -17.81 7.72
CA TYR A 64 -10.79 -16.57 8.43
C TYR A 64 -10.82 -16.73 9.96
N VAL A 65 -10.50 -17.92 10.46
CA VAL A 65 -10.29 -18.14 11.89
C VAL A 65 -8.83 -17.82 12.18
N GLN A 66 -8.60 -16.68 12.83
CA GLN A 66 -7.28 -16.15 13.15
C GLN A 66 -7.29 -15.48 14.52
N ALA A 67 -6.14 -15.51 15.20
CA ALA A 67 -5.97 -14.90 16.52
C ALA A 67 -5.97 -13.36 16.45
N ALA A 68 -5.52 -12.80 15.33
CA ALA A 68 -5.57 -11.37 15.04
C ALA A 68 -7.02 -10.88 14.98
N GLY A 69 -7.28 -9.70 15.55
CA GLY A 69 -8.53 -8.96 15.40
C GLY A 69 -8.59 -8.20 14.08
N THR A 70 -9.77 -7.77 13.66
CA THR A 70 -9.99 -7.12 12.34
C THR A 70 -9.17 -5.86 12.10
N ASN A 71 -8.73 -5.20 13.17
CA ASN A 71 -7.90 -3.99 13.11
C ASN A 71 -6.40 -4.27 13.13
N ASP A 72 -5.99 -5.54 13.29
CA ASP A 72 -4.59 -5.91 13.34
C ASP A 72 -4.01 -6.01 11.91
N PRO A 73 -2.75 -5.56 11.70
CA PRO A 73 -2.08 -5.67 10.41
C PRO A 73 -2.02 -7.11 9.88
N GLY A 74 -1.84 -8.10 10.77
CA GLY A 74 -1.82 -9.52 10.41
C GLY A 74 -3.18 -10.14 10.09
N PHE A 75 -4.28 -9.37 10.21
CA PHE A 75 -5.62 -9.89 9.89
C PHE A 75 -5.80 -9.99 8.37
N TYR A 76 -5.83 -11.22 7.86
CA TYR A 76 -6.17 -11.49 6.47
C TYR A 76 -7.64 -11.14 6.19
N ARG A 77 -7.86 -10.11 5.37
CA ARG A 77 -9.17 -9.51 5.06
C ARG A 77 -9.60 -9.62 3.59
N TYR A 78 -8.81 -10.30 2.77
CA TYR A 78 -8.99 -10.31 1.32
C TYR A 78 -9.80 -11.52 0.84
N PRO A 79 -10.36 -11.50 -0.38
CA PRO A 79 -11.08 -12.65 -0.94
C PRO A 79 -10.22 -13.93 -0.97
N PRO A 80 -10.83 -15.13 -0.94
CA PRO A 80 -10.09 -16.40 -0.88
C PRO A 80 -9.10 -16.61 -2.03
N LEU A 81 -9.37 -16.03 -3.20
CA LEU A 81 -8.53 -16.17 -4.38
C LEU A 81 -7.09 -15.69 -4.15
N LEU A 82 -6.88 -14.64 -3.36
CA LEU A 82 -5.54 -14.15 -3.06
C LEU A 82 -4.77 -15.14 -2.18
N ALA A 83 -5.39 -15.67 -1.13
CA ALA A 83 -4.79 -16.72 -0.30
C ALA A 83 -4.46 -17.97 -1.13
N ILE A 84 -5.34 -18.37 -2.05
CA ILE A 84 -5.09 -19.49 -2.98
C ILE A 84 -3.87 -19.21 -3.86
N ALA A 85 -3.75 -18.00 -4.41
CA ALA A 85 -2.59 -17.60 -5.21
C ALA A 85 -1.29 -17.57 -4.40
N PHE A 86 -1.37 -17.31 -3.10
CA PHE A 86 -0.22 -17.34 -2.18
C PHE A 86 0.18 -18.73 -1.70
N ARG A 87 -0.64 -19.77 -1.89
CA ARG A 87 -0.33 -21.14 -1.45
C ARG A 87 1.04 -21.64 -1.90
N PRO A 88 1.50 -21.44 -3.16
CA PRO A 88 2.84 -21.87 -3.59
C PRO A 88 3.96 -21.10 -2.88
N LEU A 89 3.80 -19.78 -2.68
CA LEU A 89 4.76 -18.97 -1.95
C LEU A 89 4.84 -19.38 -0.48
N ALA A 90 3.71 -19.77 0.12
CA ALA A 90 3.61 -20.24 1.49
C ALA A 90 4.25 -21.62 1.74
N LEU A 91 4.71 -22.32 0.69
CA LEU A 91 5.53 -23.53 0.83
C LEU A 91 7.03 -23.22 0.94
N LEU A 92 7.43 -21.98 0.65
CA LEU A 92 8.82 -21.53 0.71
C LEU A 92 9.13 -20.93 2.10
N PRO A 93 10.40 -20.91 2.51
CA PRO A 93 10.81 -20.12 3.67
C PRO A 93 10.39 -18.66 3.50
N TRP A 94 9.91 -18.04 4.59
CA TRP A 94 9.42 -16.66 4.60
C TRP A 94 10.31 -15.66 3.85
N PRO A 95 11.64 -15.58 4.09
CA PRO A 95 12.48 -14.59 3.42
C PRO A 95 12.48 -14.72 1.89
N LEU A 96 12.35 -15.96 1.38
CA LEU A 96 12.31 -16.22 -0.05
C LEU A 96 10.95 -15.82 -0.65
N ALA A 97 9.85 -16.13 0.04
CA ALA A 97 8.51 -15.74 -0.39
C ALA A 97 8.37 -14.20 -0.44
N ALA A 98 8.86 -13.51 0.59
CA ALA A 98 8.89 -12.05 0.66
C ALA A 98 9.70 -11.45 -0.50
N ALA A 99 10.94 -11.93 -0.72
CA ALA A 99 11.80 -11.44 -1.78
C ALA A 99 11.19 -11.62 -3.18
N ILE A 100 10.55 -12.77 -3.44
CA ILE A 100 9.86 -13.02 -4.71
C ILE A 100 8.71 -12.01 -4.89
N TRP A 101 7.88 -11.84 -3.87
CA TRP A 101 6.74 -10.94 -3.93
C TRP A 101 7.14 -9.48 -4.13
N GLU A 102 8.12 -9.00 -3.37
CA GLU A 102 8.67 -7.64 -3.52
C GLU A 102 9.26 -7.42 -4.91
N THR A 103 10.02 -8.39 -5.42
CA THR A 103 10.58 -8.32 -6.78
C THR A 103 9.47 -8.20 -7.82
N LEU A 104 8.40 -8.99 -7.68
CA LEU A 104 7.24 -8.91 -8.56
C LEU A 104 6.59 -7.52 -8.52
N LEU A 105 6.42 -6.93 -7.33
CA LEU A 105 5.86 -5.59 -7.18
C LEU A 105 6.75 -4.52 -7.81
N VAL A 106 8.05 -4.53 -7.54
CA VAL A 106 9.01 -3.56 -8.09
C VAL A 106 9.05 -3.65 -9.62
N VAL A 107 9.10 -4.87 -10.16
CA VAL A 107 9.07 -5.10 -11.62
C VAL A 107 7.75 -4.63 -12.21
N ALA A 108 6.61 -4.99 -11.61
CA ALA A 108 5.29 -4.55 -12.09
C ALA A 108 5.16 -3.03 -12.07
N PHE A 109 5.64 -2.37 -11.01
CA PHE A 109 5.68 -0.92 -10.91
C PHE A 109 6.55 -0.30 -12.01
N GLY A 110 7.80 -0.77 -12.18
CA GLY A 110 8.69 -0.28 -13.23
C GLY A 110 8.12 -0.49 -14.65
N LEU A 111 7.46 -1.63 -14.88
CA LEU A 111 6.75 -1.90 -16.14
C LEU A 111 5.55 -0.96 -16.34
N THR A 112 4.86 -0.59 -15.26
CA THR A 112 3.73 0.34 -15.29
C THR A 112 4.20 1.74 -15.64
N ILE A 113 5.24 2.26 -14.98
CA ILE A 113 5.86 3.54 -15.33
C ILE A 113 6.32 3.54 -16.79
N ARG A 114 7.02 2.49 -17.23
CA ARG A 114 7.44 2.36 -18.63
C ARG A 114 6.28 2.37 -19.62
N ARG A 115 5.10 1.87 -19.24
CA ARG A 115 3.90 1.89 -20.10
C ARG A 115 3.18 3.24 -20.10
N LEU A 116 3.31 4.03 -19.04
CA LEU A 116 2.63 5.32 -18.89
C LEU A 116 3.46 6.51 -19.40
N GLY A 117 4.80 6.43 -19.29
CA GLY A 117 5.73 7.51 -19.69
C GLY A 117 5.96 8.50 -18.58
#